data_AF-A0A1H5RL83-F1
#
_entry.id   AF-A0A1H5RL83-F1
#
_cell.length_a   1.000
_cell.length_b   1.000
_cell.length_c   1.000
_cell.angle_alpha   90.00
_cell.angle_beta   90.00
_cell.angle_gamma   90.00
#
_symmetry.space_group_name_H-M   'P 1'
#
loop_
_entity.id
_entity.type
_entity.pdbx_description
1 polymer ?
#
loop_
_entity_poly.entity_id
_entity_poly.type
_entity_poly.pdbx_seq_one_letter_code
_entity_poly.pdbx_strand_id
1 'polypeptide(L)'
;MKGFKNIFLKLMVLVLVSTTILNLTGCKKDTSKLPTNDHIVMMTATNSNIGNYDPDDDYWEYSSWTVYYDGVVEYTANYNVSGLLADDMYDLTDENLKTLYTLLTEMDEFEDCEVTEEYGNSWYITYFDVKGNLVDSFTGDISGKDCLTDIQDILESSIK
;
A
#
# COMPACT_ATOMS: atom_id res chain seq x y z
N MET A 1 17.31 -52.50 -41.15
CA MET A 1 17.01 -52.10 -39.76
C MET A 1 17.73 -50.79 -39.36
N LYS A 2 17.42 -49.66 -40.02
CA LYS A 2 18.01 -48.33 -39.70
C LYS A 2 16.96 -47.32 -39.18
N GLY A 3 15.67 -47.65 -39.23
CA GLY A 3 14.58 -46.76 -38.78
C GLY A 3 14.35 -46.73 -37.27
N PHE A 4 14.75 -47.77 -36.52
CA PHE A 4 14.48 -47.85 -35.08
C PHE A 4 15.41 -46.98 -34.21
N LYS A 5 16.64 -46.70 -34.67
CA LYS A 5 17.58 -45.84 -33.92
C LYS A 5 17.17 -44.37 -33.87
N ASN A 6 16.47 -43.88 -34.91
CA ASN A 6 16.07 -42.47 -35.00
C ASN A 6 14.85 -42.11 -34.16
N ILE A 7 14.03 -43.10 -33.77
CA ILE A 7 12.83 -42.87 -32.95
C ILE A 7 13.20 -42.84 -31.47
N PHE A 8 14.10 -43.73 -31.03
CA PHE A 8 14.59 -43.76 -29.65
C PHE A 8 15.38 -42.50 -29.26
N LEU A 9 16.19 -41.96 -30.20
CA LEU A 9 16.93 -40.72 -29.96
C LEU A 9 16.01 -39.50 -29.86
N LYS A 10 14.94 -39.44 -30.66
CA LYS A 10 13.93 -38.38 -30.58
C LYS A 10 13.09 -38.45 -29.31
N LEU A 11 12.77 -39.64 -28.82
CA LEU A 11 12.07 -39.81 -27.54
C LEU A 11 12.94 -39.42 -26.34
N MET A 12 14.23 -39.75 -26.32
CA MET A 12 15.11 -39.33 -25.22
C MET A 12 15.32 -37.82 -25.16
N VAL A 13 15.39 -37.12 -26.30
CA VAL A 13 15.44 -35.64 -26.32
C VAL A 13 14.13 -35.04 -25.80
N LEU A 14 12.98 -35.66 -26.09
CA LEU A 14 11.69 -35.18 -25.60
C LEU A 14 11.55 -35.36 -24.08
N VAL A 15 12.08 -36.46 -23.51
CA VAL A 15 12.07 -36.74 -22.06
C VAL A 15 13.09 -35.88 -21.30
N LEU A 16 14.23 -35.53 -21.92
CA LEU A 16 15.18 -34.57 -21.33
C LEU A 16 14.64 -33.13 -21.30
N VAL A 17 13.87 -32.72 -22.32
CA VAL A 17 13.26 -31.37 -22.36
C VAL A 17 12.06 -31.26 -21.42
N SER A 18 11.37 -32.36 -21.11
CA SER A 18 10.22 -32.36 -20.20
C SER A 18 10.59 -32.54 -18.72
N THR A 19 11.83 -32.91 -18.39
CA THR A 19 12.30 -33.03 -17.00
C THR A 19 13.04 -31.80 -16.48
N THR A 20 13.37 -30.82 -17.33
CA THR A 20 13.96 -29.53 -16.91
C THR A 20 12.95 -28.42 -16.64
N ILE A 21 11.63 -28.70 -16.72
CA ILE A 21 10.57 -27.69 -16.54
C ILE A 21 9.94 -27.72 -15.13
N LEU A 22 10.34 -28.65 -14.26
CA LEU A 22 9.79 -28.72 -12.89
C LEU A 22 10.86 -28.43 -11.85
N ASN A 23 10.59 -27.39 -11.05
CA ASN A 23 11.26 -26.94 -9.83
C ASN A 23 12.36 -25.88 -9.97
N LEU A 24 11.93 -24.68 -10.34
CA LEU A 24 12.31 -23.48 -9.60
C LEU A 24 11.03 -22.76 -9.17
N THR A 25 10.33 -23.32 -8.18
CA THR A 25 9.41 -22.57 -7.31
C THR A 25 10.25 -21.67 -6.42
N GLY A 26 10.87 -20.65 -7.01
CA GLY A 26 11.03 -19.40 -6.30
C GLY A 26 9.64 -18.78 -6.25
N CYS A 27 9.15 -18.43 -5.07
CA CYS A 27 8.06 -17.46 -4.94
C CYS A 27 8.53 -16.15 -5.59
N LYS A 28 8.35 -16.04 -6.91
CA LYS A 28 8.38 -14.76 -7.58
C LYS A 28 7.02 -14.14 -7.33
N LYS A 29 7.01 -13.07 -6.52
CA LYS A 29 5.90 -12.12 -6.43
C LYS A 29 5.44 -11.85 -7.87
N ASP A 30 4.17 -12.08 -8.15
CA ASP A 30 3.60 -11.95 -9.48
C ASP A 30 3.66 -10.48 -9.91
N THR A 31 4.74 -10.09 -10.58
CA THR A 31 4.94 -8.73 -11.10
C THR A 31 4.23 -8.54 -12.44
N SER A 32 3.46 -9.52 -12.92
CA SER A 32 2.68 -9.40 -14.16
C SER A 32 1.46 -8.47 -14.02
N LYS A 33 1.16 -8.05 -12.77
CA LYS A 33 0.19 -7.01 -12.44
C LYS A 33 0.80 -5.63 -12.19
N LEU A 34 2.09 -5.40 -12.45
CA LEU A 34 2.61 -4.03 -12.38
C LEU A 34 2.13 -3.28 -13.64
N PRO A 35 1.19 -2.33 -13.50
CA PRO A 35 0.74 -1.51 -14.61
C PRO A 35 1.90 -0.69 -15.16
N THR A 36 1.90 -0.63 -16.47
CA THR A 36 2.78 0.13 -17.31
C THR A 36 2.62 1.62 -17.03
N ASN A 37 3.68 2.26 -16.53
CA ASN A 37 3.98 3.71 -16.57
C ASN A 37 2.98 4.77 -16.07
N ASP A 38 1.71 4.49 -15.79
CA ASP A 38 0.75 5.54 -15.38
C ASP A 38 -0.01 5.19 -14.09
N HIS A 39 0.71 4.82 -13.02
CA HIS A 39 0.18 4.94 -11.66
C HIS A 39 0.18 6.41 -11.26
N ILE A 40 -0.90 7.11 -11.60
CA ILE A 40 -1.04 8.52 -11.23
C ILE A 40 -1.47 8.58 -9.77
N VAL A 41 -0.62 9.18 -8.94
CA VAL A 41 -0.91 9.39 -7.51
C VAL A 41 -2.17 10.26 -7.40
N MET A 42 -3.14 9.76 -6.65
CA MET A 42 -4.32 10.53 -6.26
C MET A 42 -4.06 11.21 -4.92
N MET A 43 -3.51 10.48 -3.96
CA MET A 43 -3.33 10.96 -2.59
C MET A 43 -2.05 10.39 -1.98
N THR A 44 -1.40 11.19 -1.13
CA THR A 44 -0.50 10.68 -0.09
C THR A 44 -1.07 11.03 1.27
N ALA A 45 -1.01 10.11 2.23
CA ALA A 45 -1.42 10.34 3.61
C ALA A 45 -0.34 9.87 4.57
N THR A 46 -0.13 10.58 5.68
CA THR A 46 0.73 10.18 6.78
C THR A 46 -0.02 10.40 8.08
N ASN A 47 -0.05 9.37 8.91
CA ASN A 47 -0.51 9.44 10.28
C ASN A 47 0.70 9.25 11.19
N SER A 48 0.93 10.20 12.08
CA SER A 48 2.08 10.19 12.99
C SER A 48 1.63 10.29 14.43
N ASN A 49 2.37 9.64 15.30
CA ASN A 49 2.09 9.65 16.72
C ASN A 49 2.54 10.99 17.34
N ILE A 50 1.71 11.58 18.21
CA ILE A 50 2.01 12.82 18.94
C ILE A 50 2.00 12.51 20.44
N GLY A 51 3.07 12.88 21.13
CA GLY A 51 3.15 12.76 22.58
C GLY A 51 4.57 12.55 23.08
N ASN A 52 4.68 12.39 24.39
CA ASN A 52 5.95 12.06 25.04
C ASN A 52 6.05 10.55 25.21
N TYR A 53 6.87 9.92 24.37
CA TYR A 53 7.16 8.48 24.43
C TYR A 53 8.56 8.24 24.99
N ASP A 54 8.75 7.10 25.66
CA ASP A 54 10.07 6.65 26.07
C ASP A 54 10.87 6.28 24.80
N PRO A 55 12.02 6.92 24.51
CA PRO A 55 12.82 6.60 23.33
C PRO A 55 13.44 5.19 23.37
N ASP A 56 13.47 4.54 24.55
CA ASP A 56 13.97 3.17 24.69
C ASP A 56 12.88 2.12 24.39
N ASP A 57 11.60 2.51 24.34
CA ASP A 57 10.49 1.65 23.92
C ASP A 57 10.37 1.65 22.38
N ASP A 58 9.99 0.49 21.81
CA ASP A 58 9.69 0.37 20.38
C ASP A 58 8.22 0.70 20.11
N TYR A 59 7.93 1.98 19.93
CA TYR A 59 6.59 2.49 19.68
C TYR A 59 6.38 2.80 18.19
N TRP A 60 5.13 2.70 17.76
CA TRP A 60 4.71 3.11 16.42
C TRP A 60 4.90 4.62 16.28
N GLU A 61 5.71 5.03 15.30
CA GLU A 61 6.05 6.44 15.05
C GLU A 61 5.11 7.02 14.00
N TYR A 62 4.95 6.34 12.87
CA TYR A 62 4.02 6.76 11.83
C TYR A 62 3.64 5.63 10.87
N SER A 63 2.54 5.83 10.18
CA SER A 63 2.10 5.08 9.02
C SER A 63 1.94 6.02 7.84
N SER A 64 2.24 5.56 6.62
CA SER A 64 1.99 6.33 5.41
C SER A 64 1.33 5.49 4.32
N TRP A 65 0.50 6.15 3.54
CA TRP A 65 -0.23 5.58 2.42
C TRP A 65 0.01 6.41 1.16
N THR A 66 0.22 5.75 0.03
CA THR A 66 0.12 6.36 -1.30
C THR A 66 -1.01 5.67 -2.03
N VAL A 67 -2.04 6.43 -2.41
CA VAL A 67 -3.21 5.91 -3.14
C VAL A 67 -3.16 6.43 -4.56
N TYR A 68 -3.34 5.52 -5.52
CA TYR A 68 -3.34 5.81 -6.94
C TYR A 68 -4.76 5.86 -7.49
N TYR A 69 -4.95 6.57 -8.60
CA TYR A 69 -6.25 6.69 -9.28
C TYR A 69 -6.80 5.37 -9.82
N ASP A 70 -5.98 4.32 -9.92
CA ASP A 70 -6.38 2.97 -10.28
C ASP A 70 -6.76 2.09 -9.07
N GLY A 71 -6.73 2.65 -7.86
CA GLY A 71 -7.14 1.98 -6.63
C GLY A 71 -6.03 1.22 -5.92
N VAL A 72 -4.82 1.19 -6.46
CA VAL A 72 -3.66 0.61 -5.75
C VAL A 72 -3.31 1.49 -4.56
N VAL A 73 -2.95 0.86 -3.45
CA VAL A 73 -2.45 1.50 -2.24
C VAL A 73 -1.11 0.90 -1.87
N GLU A 74 -0.10 1.75 -1.71
CA GLU A 74 1.15 1.43 -1.03
C GLU A 74 1.04 1.87 0.43
N TYR A 75 1.35 0.97 1.36
CA TYR A 75 1.28 1.21 2.80
C TYR A 75 2.60 0.89 3.46
N THR A 76 3.05 1.77 4.36
CA THR A 76 4.19 1.50 5.22
C THR A 76 3.94 1.90 6.67
N ALA A 77 4.46 1.12 7.62
CA ALA A 77 4.47 1.46 9.05
C ALA A 77 5.88 1.46 9.61
N ASN A 78 6.22 2.52 10.33
CA ASN A 78 7.54 2.74 10.92
C ASN A 78 7.46 2.87 12.44
N TYR A 79 8.45 2.30 13.11
CA TYR A 79 8.63 2.29 14.55
C TYR A 79 9.99 2.89 14.89
N ASN A 80 10.09 3.61 16.01
CA ASN A 80 11.27 4.40 16.35
C ASN A 80 12.57 3.55 16.51
N VAL A 81 12.47 2.31 17.00
CA VAL A 81 13.63 1.43 17.22
C VAL A 81 13.75 0.41 16.09
N SER A 82 12.66 -0.29 15.78
CA SER A 82 12.67 -1.38 14.80
C SER A 82 12.69 -0.91 13.35
N GLY A 83 12.35 0.36 13.08
CA GLY A 83 12.25 0.91 11.73
C GLY A 83 11.01 0.41 10.99
N LEU A 84 11.13 0.26 9.67
CA LEU A 84 10.05 -0.18 8.79
C LEU A 84 9.64 -1.64 9.10
N LEU A 85 8.43 -1.84 9.62
CA LEU A 85 7.90 -3.16 10.00
C LEU A 85 6.76 -3.67 9.11
N ALA A 86 6.06 -2.78 8.40
CA ALA A 86 5.07 -3.15 7.39
C ALA A 86 5.36 -2.41 6.09
N ASP A 87 5.30 -3.12 4.97
CA ASP A 87 5.43 -2.62 3.60
C ASP A 87 4.55 -3.50 2.70
N ASP A 88 3.34 -3.01 2.46
CA ASP A 88 2.30 -3.77 1.78
C ASP A 88 1.73 -2.99 0.61
N MET A 89 1.23 -3.75 -0.36
CA MET A 89 0.48 -3.22 -1.49
C MET A 89 -0.84 -3.98 -1.60
N TYR A 90 -1.94 -3.23 -1.70
CA TYR A 90 -3.28 -3.78 -1.84
C TYR A 90 -4.15 -2.91 -2.74
N ASP A 91 -5.24 -3.50 -3.20
CA ASP A 91 -6.21 -2.82 -4.06
C ASP A 91 -7.43 -2.41 -3.23
N LEU A 92 -7.87 -1.16 -3.36
CA LEU A 92 -9.18 -0.72 -2.88
C LEU A 92 -10.28 -1.27 -3.79
N THR A 93 -11.47 -1.44 -3.23
CA THR A 93 -12.67 -1.64 -4.05
C THR A 93 -13.01 -0.36 -4.80
N ASP A 94 -13.65 -0.48 -5.97
CA ASP A 94 -14.15 0.67 -6.73
C ASP A 94 -15.04 1.59 -5.90
N GLU A 95 -15.82 1.02 -4.97
CA GLU A 95 -16.68 1.75 -4.04
C GLU A 95 -15.87 2.57 -3.03
N ASN A 96 -14.86 1.96 -2.40
CA ASN A 96 -13.98 2.65 -1.46
C ASN A 96 -13.15 3.74 -2.15
N LEU A 97 -12.62 3.46 -3.35
CA LEU A 97 -11.88 4.43 -4.13
C LEU A 97 -12.75 5.64 -4.49
N LYS A 98 -13.98 5.39 -4.93
CA LYS A 98 -14.94 6.46 -5.24
C LYS A 98 -15.29 7.29 -4.02
N THR A 99 -15.57 6.65 -2.89
CA THR A 99 -15.87 7.34 -1.63
C THR A 99 -14.70 8.20 -1.18
N LEU A 100 -13.48 7.65 -1.22
CA LEU A 100 -12.25 8.39 -0.89
C LEU A 100 -12.06 9.61 -1.79
N TYR A 101 -12.27 9.47 -3.09
CA TYR A 101 -12.21 10.60 -4.03
C TYR A 101 -13.24 11.69 -3.69
N THR A 102 -14.50 11.29 -3.40
CA THR A 102 -15.54 12.24 -3.00
C THR A 102 -15.14 13.01 -1.73
N LEU A 103 -14.71 12.29 -0.69
CA LEU A 103 -14.26 12.89 0.56
C LEU A 103 -13.13 13.90 0.33
N LEU A 104 -12.12 13.54 -0.46
CA LEU A 104 -11.01 14.43 -0.80
C LEU A 104 -11.45 15.72 -1.50
N THR A 105 -12.43 15.63 -2.40
CA THR A 105 -12.89 16.78 -3.19
C THR A 105 -13.87 17.68 -2.46
N GLU A 106 -14.51 17.17 -1.40
CA GLU A 106 -15.50 17.89 -0.60
C GLU A 106 -14.97 18.29 0.79
N MET A 107 -13.77 17.85 1.15
CA MET A 107 -13.11 18.19 2.41
C MET A 107 -12.61 19.63 2.36
N ASP A 108 -13.11 20.46 3.28
CA ASP A 108 -12.69 21.85 3.43
C ASP A 108 -11.60 22.01 4.54
N GLU A 109 -11.73 21.27 5.65
CA GLU A 109 -10.76 21.21 6.76
C GLU A 109 -10.95 19.91 7.55
N PHE A 110 -9.95 19.49 8.33
CA PHE A 110 -10.17 18.45 9.33
C PHE A 110 -10.94 19.04 10.51
N GLU A 111 -11.88 18.28 11.08
CA GLU A 111 -12.50 18.68 12.35
C GLU A 111 -11.43 18.66 13.45
N ASP A 112 -11.15 19.82 14.06
CA ASP A 112 -10.25 19.94 15.20
C ASP A 112 -10.84 19.19 16.40
N CYS A 113 -10.37 17.95 16.64
CA CYS A 113 -10.61 17.24 17.89
C CYS A 113 -9.57 17.68 18.93
N GLU A 114 -9.98 17.81 20.20
CA GLU A 114 -9.11 18.32 21.27
C GLU A 114 -7.90 17.39 21.49
N VAL A 115 -6.72 17.82 21.06
CA VAL A 115 -5.46 17.12 21.33
C VAL A 115 -5.06 17.34 22.78
N THR A 116 -4.78 16.25 23.49
CA THR A 116 -4.13 16.37 24.81
C THR A 116 -2.62 16.31 24.61
N GLU A 117 -1.87 17.06 25.44
CA GLU A 117 -0.40 17.04 25.41
C GLU A 117 0.21 15.66 25.75
N GLU A 118 -0.61 14.70 26.16
CA GLU A 118 -0.19 13.37 26.61
C GLU A 118 -0.26 12.31 25.49
N TYR A 119 -1.29 12.34 24.63
CA TYR A 119 -1.48 11.36 23.53
C TYR A 119 -2.31 11.94 22.38
N GLY A 120 -1.92 11.63 21.13
CA GLY A 120 -2.69 11.95 19.94
C GLY A 120 -2.05 11.43 18.65
N ASN A 121 -2.71 11.66 17.52
CA ASN A 121 -2.25 11.34 16.18
C ASN A 121 -2.33 12.58 15.29
N SER A 122 -1.31 12.88 14.49
CA SER A 122 -1.36 13.94 13.49
C SER A 122 -1.50 13.35 12.11
N TRP A 123 -2.47 13.82 11.34
CA TRP A 123 -2.68 13.47 9.96
C TRP A 123 -2.19 14.57 9.03
N TYR A 124 -1.50 14.15 7.98
CA TYR A 124 -1.11 14.97 6.84
C TYR A 124 -1.55 14.28 5.57
N ILE A 125 -2.42 14.92 4.78
CA ILE A 125 -2.96 14.38 3.54
C ILE A 125 -2.67 15.37 2.41
N THR A 126 -2.20 14.88 1.27
CA THR A 126 -2.00 15.66 0.05
C THR A 126 -2.80 15.03 -1.08
N TYR A 127 -3.55 15.86 -1.81
CA TYR A 127 -4.41 15.46 -2.93
C TYR A 127 -3.88 16.03 -4.25
N PHE A 128 -3.83 15.18 -5.28
CA PHE A 128 -3.35 15.50 -6.61
C PHE A 128 -4.42 15.23 -7.68
N ASP A 129 -4.41 15.99 -8.78
CA ASP A 129 -5.30 15.75 -9.91
C ASP A 129 -4.82 14.57 -10.78
N VAL A 130 -5.66 14.17 -11.75
CA VAL A 130 -5.35 13.09 -12.72
C VAL A 130 -4.16 13.38 -13.65
N LYS A 131 -3.50 14.53 -13.52
CA LYS A 131 -2.27 14.87 -14.24
C LYS A 131 -1.05 14.92 -13.29
N GLY A 132 -1.24 14.60 -12.01
CA GLY A 132 -0.22 14.66 -10.97
C GLY A 132 0.06 16.07 -10.44
N ASN A 133 -0.80 17.05 -10.72
CA ASN A 133 -0.65 18.39 -10.12
C ASN A 133 -1.24 18.39 -8.72
N LEU A 134 -0.55 19.04 -7.79
CA LEU A 134 -1.09 19.31 -6.46
C LEU A 134 -2.41 20.10 -6.56
N VAL A 135 -3.46 19.60 -5.93
CA VAL A 135 -4.75 20.28 -5.80
C VAL A 135 -4.84 20.92 -4.43
N ASP A 136 -4.64 20.14 -3.37
CA ASP A 136 -4.75 20.62 -1.99
C ASP A 136 -3.93 19.79 -0.99
N SER A 137 -3.81 20.28 0.24
CA SER A 137 -3.20 19.59 1.37
C SER A 137 -3.90 19.91 2.66
N PHE A 138 -4.14 18.88 3.45
CA PHE A 138 -4.92 18.93 4.68
C PHE A 138 -4.07 18.43 5.84
N THR A 139 -4.16 19.10 6.97
CA THR A 139 -3.45 18.71 8.19
C THR A 139 -4.38 18.82 9.37
N GLY A 140 -4.35 17.86 10.28
CA GLY A 140 -5.19 17.91 11.47
C GLY A 140 -4.75 16.89 12.50
N ASP A 141 -4.97 17.22 13.76
CA ASP A 141 -4.67 16.33 14.87
C ASP A 141 -5.94 15.65 15.38
N ILE A 142 -5.85 14.35 15.65
CA ILE A 142 -6.94 13.48 16.06
C ILE A 142 -6.53 12.76 17.35
N SER A 143 -7.32 12.93 18.42
CA SER A 143 -7.00 12.40 19.75
C SER A 143 -7.93 11.30 20.25
N GLY A 144 -9.05 11.03 19.55
CA GLY A 144 -10.05 10.04 19.95
C GLY A 144 -10.34 9.03 18.84
N LYS A 145 -10.57 7.75 19.21
CA LYS A 145 -11.09 6.72 18.28
C LYS A 145 -12.44 7.09 17.67
N ASP A 146 -13.21 7.94 18.33
CA ASP A 146 -14.51 8.40 17.84
C ASP A 146 -14.36 9.54 16.79
N CYS A 147 -13.15 10.09 16.64
CA CYS A 147 -12.79 11.08 15.61
C CYS A 147 -12.05 10.43 14.41
N LEU A 148 -11.98 9.09 14.34
CA LEU A 148 -11.36 8.41 13.20
C LEU A 148 -12.14 8.80 11.95
N THR A 149 -11.45 9.44 11.01
CA THR A 149 -12.05 9.93 9.77
C THR A 149 -12.43 8.73 8.89
N ASP A 150 -13.50 8.86 8.10
CA ASP A 150 -13.91 7.87 7.09
C ASP A 150 -12.74 7.45 6.17
N ILE A 151 -11.74 8.32 5.99
CA ILE A 151 -10.51 8.07 5.25
C ILE A 151 -9.65 7.00 5.94
N GLN A 152 -9.42 7.09 7.26
CA GLN A 152 -8.65 6.07 7.98
C GLN A 152 -9.33 4.70 7.89
N ASP A 153 -10.65 4.65 8.09
CA ASP A 153 -11.41 3.41 8.00
C ASP A 153 -11.29 2.78 6.60
N ILE A 154 -11.37 3.59 5.54
CA ILE A 154 -11.16 3.10 4.17
C ILE A 154 -9.74 2.54 3.99
N LEU A 155 -8.72 3.27 4.43
CA LEU A 155 -7.32 2.89 4.27
C LEU A 155 -6.97 1.63 5.07
N GLU A 156 -7.44 1.50 6.30
CA GLU A 156 -7.09 0.39 7.18
C GLU A 156 -7.98 -0.85 6.99
N SER A 157 -9.20 -0.71 6.43
CA SER A 157 -10.15 -1.82 6.24
C SER A 157 -9.61 -3.03 5.46
N SER A 158 -8.58 -2.81 4.65
CA SER A 158 -8.01 -3.81 3.73
C SER A 158 -6.66 -4.36 4.20
N ILE A 159 -6.10 -3.80 5.27
CA ILE A 159 -4.87 -4.28 5.92
C ILE A 159 -5.26 -5.52 6.75
N LYS A 160 -4.76 -6.71 6.36
CA LYS A 160 -5.09 -8.00 6.99
C LYS A 160 -3.95 -8.55 7.82
#